data_AF-A0A8J7FUB8-F1
#
_entry.id   AF-A0A8J7FUB8-F1
#
_cell.length_a   1.000
_cell.length_b   1.000
_cell.length_c   1.000
_cell.angle_alpha   90.00
_cell.angle_beta   90.00
_cell.angle_gamma   90.00
#
_symmetry.space_group_name_H-M   'P 1'
#
loop_
_entity.id
_entity.type
_entity.pdbx_description
1 polymer ?
#
loop_
_entity_poly.entity_id
_entity_poly.type
_entity_poly.pdbx_seq_one_letter_code
_entity_poly.pdbx_strand_id
1 'polypeptide(L)'
;MNDKKQQQRDALIQDIAQLRAALRHSEQAGNASVWVLLAGDTPLQFQMAARRPVSAKPCDIQLATRFERADADMIAAALPARPDKPVSVVDVRIALRAAVSQLEGRLFALEHGVNVISWQPRGLH
;
A
#
# COMPACT_ATOMS: atom_id res chain seq x y z
N MET A 1 2.34 13.79 29.51
CA MET A 1 1.93 12.98 28.34
C MET A 1 3.19 12.31 27.84
N ASN A 2 3.19 10.99 27.61
CA ASN A 2 4.43 10.21 27.40
C ASN A 2 5.12 10.69 26.09
N ASP A 3 6.35 11.20 26.14
CA ASP A 3 7.05 11.79 24.98
C ASP A 3 7.07 10.84 23.77
N LYS A 4 7.13 9.53 24.04
CA LYS A 4 7.04 8.47 23.04
C LYS A 4 5.69 8.41 22.32
N LYS A 5 4.58 8.66 23.01
CA LYS A 5 3.24 8.71 22.42
C LYS A 5 3.08 9.95 21.53
N GLN A 6 3.65 11.07 21.93
CA GLN A 6 3.64 12.30 21.14
C GLN A 6 4.47 12.13 19.85
N GLN A 7 5.68 11.58 19.94
CA GLN A 7 6.52 11.27 18.78
C GLN A 7 5.83 10.31 17.79
N GLN A 8 5.17 9.25 18.29
CA GLN A 8 4.43 8.31 17.45
C GLN A 8 3.25 8.98 16.72
N ARG A 9 2.52 9.86 17.42
CA ARG A 9 1.43 10.62 16.84
C ARG A 9 1.92 11.54 15.73
N ASP A 10 2.98 12.30 15.99
CA ASP A 10 3.49 13.27 15.02
C ASP A 10 4.07 12.57 13.78
N ALA A 11 4.71 11.41 13.95
CA ALA A 11 5.14 10.55 12.85
C ALA A 11 3.94 10.07 12.00
N LEU A 12 2.87 9.57 12.62
CA LEU A 12 1.67 9.14 11.89
C LEU A 12 1.02 10.29 11.12
N ILE A 13 0.95 11.48 11.70
CA ILE A 13 0.42 12.68 11.03
C ILE A 13 1.27 13.02 9.79
N GLN A 14 2.59 12.96 9.92
CA GLN A 14 3.51 13.23 8.82
C GLN A 14 3.34 12.19 7.70
N ASP A 15 3.27 10.90 8.03
CA ASP A 15 3.09 9.82 7.06
C ASP A 15 1.74 9.93 6.33
N ILE A 16 0.65 10.23 7.05
CA ILE A 16 -0.67 10.48 6.46
C ILE A 16 -0.61 11.67 5.49
N ALA A 17 0.04 12.77 5.89
CA ALA A 17 0.18 13.96 5.05
C ALA A 17 0.94 13.65 3.75
N GLN A 18 2.02 12.88 3.84
CA GLN A 18 2.79 12.43 2.68
C GLN A 18 1.97 11.54 1.74
N LEU A 19 1.25 10.54 2.28
CA LEU A 19 0.42 9.65 1.46
C LEU A 19 -0.75 10.40 0.79
N ARG A 20 -1.38 11.35 1.49
CA ARG A 20 -2.42 12.21 0.91
C ARG A 20 -1.85 13.10 -0.20
N ALA A 21 -0.63 13.62 -0.05
CA ALA A 21 0.03 14.38 -1.11
C ALA A 21 0.31 13.50 -2.35
N ALA A 22 0.81 12.28 -2.14
CA ALA A 22 1.03 11.31 -3.22
C ALA A 22 -0.27 10.93 -3.93
N LEU A 23 -1.36 10.73 -3.19
CA LEU A 23 -2.69 10.45 -3.74
C LEU A 23 -3.18 11.61 -4.60
N ARG A 24 -3.13 12.86 -4.09
CA ARG A 24 -3.53 14.05 -4.86
C ARG A 24 -2.72 14.19 -6.14
N HIS A 25 -1.41 13.99 -6.08
CA HIS A 25 -0.55 14.03 -7.25
C HIS A 25 -0.97 12.96 -8.28
N SER A 26 -1.25 11.74 -7.83
CA SER A 26 -1.72 10.66 -8.71
C SER A 26 -3.09 10.93 -9.32
N GLU A 27 -3.98 11.63 -8.62
CA GLU A 27 -5.31 12.01 -9.13
C GLU A 27 -5.22 13.17 -10.13
N GLN A 28 -4.36 14.15 -9.88
CA GLN A 28 -4.11 15.29 -10.76
C GLN A 28 -3.38 14.91 -12.04
N ALA A 29 -2.53 13.87 -12.01
CA ALA A 29 -1.77 13.41 -13.17
C ALA A 29 -2.64 12.79 -14.30
N GLY A 30 -3.96 12.72 -14.13
CA GLY A 30 -4.96 12.57 -15.19
C GLY A 30 -4.62 11.57 -16.30
N ASN A 31 -5.17 10.35 -16.20
CA ASN A 31 -5.18 9.27 -17.21
C ASN A 31 -4.03 8.25 -17.19
N ALA A 32 -2.98 8.43 -16.39
CA ALA A 32 -1.99 7.36 -16.17
C ALA A 32 -2.53 6.34 -15.15
N SER A 33 -3.11 5.23 -15.63
CA SER A 33 -3.50 4.11 -14.77
C SER A 33 -2.23 3.35 -14.36
N VAL A 34 -1.68 3.72 -13.21
CA VAL A 34 -0.53 3.04 -12.61
C VAL A 34 -1.01 1.95 -11.68
N TRP A 35 -0.45 0.75 -11.85
CA TRP A 35 -0.82 -0.44 -11.09
C TRP A 35 0.30 -0.88 -10.17
N VAL A 36 -0.06 -1.43 -9.01
CA VAL A 36 0.87 -1.98 -8.03
C VAL A 36 0.44 -3.38 -7.64
N LEU A 37 1.39 -4.16 -7.12
CA LEU A 37 1.15 -5.50 -6.62
C LEU A 37 1.00 -5.45 -5.10
N LEU A 38 -0.07 -6.05 -4.58
CA LEU A 38 -0.30 -6.23 -3.15
C LEU A 38 -0.35 -7.71 -2.80
N ALA A 39 0.26 -8.13 -1.69
CA ALA A 39 0.02 -9.43 -1.05
C ALA A 39 -0.91 -9.23 0.15
N GLY A 40 -2.21 -9.47 -0.04
CA GLY A 40 -3.24 -8.94 0.86
C GLY A 40 -3.16 -7.40 0.88
N ASP A 41 -2.81 -6.82 2.03
CA ASP A 41 -2.67 -5.35 2.19
C ASP A 41 -1.24 -4.85 2.04
N THR A 42 -0.29 -5.75 1.83
CA THR A 42 1.13 -5.41 1.87
C THR A 42 1.63 -5.09 0.47
N PRO A 43 2.07 -3.86 0.18
CA PRO A 43 2.65 -3.51 -1.11
C PRO A 43 3.93 -4.29 -1.37
N LEU A 44 4.19 -4.55 -2.65
CA LEU A 44 5.37 -5.29 -3.08
C LEU A 44 6.28 -4.43 -3.95
N GLN A 45 7.57 -4.48 -3.63
CA GLN A 45 8.64 -4.02 -4.50
C GLN A 45 9.16 -5.20 -5.30
N PHE A 46 9.00 -5.13 -6.62
CA PHE A 46 9.54 -6.10 -7.54
C PHE A 46 11.04 -5.84 -7.77
N GLN A 47 11.85 -6.87 -7.59
CA GLN A 47 13.29 -6.82 -7.79
C GLN A 47 13.67 -7.83 -8.86
N MET A 48 14.29 -7.34 -9.94
CA MET A 48 14.93 -8.18 -10.94
C MET A 48 16.31 -8.57 -10.44
N ALA A 49 16.63 -9.87 -10.46
CA ALA A 49 18.00 -10.33 -10.25
C ALA A 49 18.42 -11.13 -11.48
N ALA A 50 19.60 -10.82 -12.03
CA ALA A 50 20.18 -11.52 -13.18
C ALA A 50 19.22 -11.69 -14.38
N ARG A 51 18.44 -10.65 -14.71
CA ARG A 51 17.44 -10.65 -15.80
C ARG A 51 16.31 -11.66 -15.66
N ARG A 52 16.07 -12.18 -14.44
CA ARG A 52 14.91 -13.02 -14.10
C ARG A 52 14.03 -12.30 -13.06
N PRO A 53 12.70 -12.49 -13.10
CA PRO A 53 11.80 -12.06 -12.03
C PRO A 53 12.08 -12.96 -10.81
N VAL A 54 12.97 -12.54 -9.91
CA VAL A 54 13.44 -13.41 -8.82
C VAL A 54 12.68 -13.18 -7.52
N SER A 55 12.21 -11.95 -7.23
CA SER A 55 11.47 -11.74 -5.98
C SER A 55 10.61 -10.49 -5.96
N ALA A 56 9.51 -10.58 -5.21
CA ALA A 56 8.73 -9.44 -4.74
C ALA A 56 8.87 -9.35 -3.22
N LYS A 57 9.39 -8.22 -2.73
CA LYS A 57 9.59 -7.98 -1.29
C LYS A 57 8.51 -7.06 -0.72
N PRO A 58 7.98 -7.34 0.48
CA PRO A 58 7.14 -6.39 1.20
C PRO A 58 7.81 -5.02 1.33
N CYS A 59 7.06 -3.95 1.06
CA CYS A 59 7.54 -2.58 1.22
C CYS A 59 6.39 -1.63 1.55
N ASP A 60 6.73 -0.39 1.89
CA ASP A 60 5.75 0.68 1.97
C ASP A 60 5.21 1.03 0.58
N ILE A 61 3.99 1.56 0.52
CA ILE A 61 3.32 1.89 -0.75
C ILE A 61 4.10 2.92 -1.58
N GLN A 62 4.91 3.76 -0.92
CA GLN A 62 5.77 4.74 -1.58
C GLN A 62 6.92 4.09 -2.36
N LEU A 63 7.36 2.89 -1.94
CA LEU A 63 8.45 2.12 -2.52
C LEU A 63 7.97 0.99 -3.45
N ALA A 64 6.66 0.80 -3.54
CA ALA A 64 6.05 -0.23 -4.38
C ALA A 64 6.36 0.02 -5.85
N THR A 65 6.66 -1.05 -6.57
CA THR A 65 6.95 -0.95 -8.01
C THR A 65 5.67 -0.64 -8.77
N ARG A 66 5.76 0.34 -9.67
CA ARG A 66 4.67 0.85 -10.50
C ARG A 66 4.75 0.22 -11.87
N PHE A 67 3.61 -0.26 -12.36
CA PHE A 67 3.51 -0.98 -13.62
C PHE A 67 2.38 -0.43 -14.49
N GLU A 68 2.46 -0.73 -15.78
CA GLU A 68 1.27 -0.80 -16.61
C GLU A 68 0.43 -2.03 -16.24
N ARG A 69 -0.86 -2.02 -16.59
CA ARG A 69 -1.76 -3.09 -16.17
C ARG A 69 -1.32 -4.47 -16.66
N ALA A 70 -1.00 -4.58 -17.96
CA ALA A 70 -0.63 -5.84 -18.58
C ALA A 70 0.64 -6.44 -17.94
N ASP A 71 1.63 -5.60 -17.62
CA ASP A 71 2.85 -6.01 -16.94
C ASP A 71 2.56 -6.46 -15.50
N ALA A 72 1.69 -5.74 -14.79
CA ALA A 72 1.29 -6.12 -13.44
C ALA A 72 0.60 -7.49 -13.42
N ASP A 73 -0.33 -7.74 -14.35
CA ASP A 73 -1.03 -9.01 -14.48
C ASP A 73 -0.06 -10.16 -14.82
N MET A 74 0.87 -9.93 -15.76
CA MET A 74 1.91 -10.89 -16.12
C MET A 74 2.81 -11.22 -14.92
N ILE A 75 3.27 -10.21 -14.18
CA ILE A 75 4.14 -10.42 -13.02
C ILE A 75 3.37 -11.10 -11.88
N ALA A 76 2.12 -10.72 -11.62
CA ALA A 76 1.28 -11.35 -10.61
C ALA A 76 1.09 -12.86 -10.88
N ALA A 77 0.90 -13.24 -12.16
CA ALA A 77 0.83 -14.63 -12.57
C ALA A 77 2.16 -15.38 -12.48
N ALA A 78 3.28 -14.69 -12.71
CA ALA A 78 4.62 -15.27 -12.66
C ALA A 78 5.19 -15.40 -11.23
N LEU A 79 4.65 -14.63 -10.27
CA LEU A 79 5.06 -14.74 -8.87
C LEU A 79 4.63 -16.09 -8.30
N PRO A 80 5.51 -16.78 -7.55
CA PRO A 80 5.14 -18.02 -6.91
C PRO A 80 3.94 -17.77 -5.99
N ALA A 81 2.89 -18.59 -6.13
CA ALA A 81 1.70 -18.48 -5.30
C ALA A 81 2.12 -18.50 -3.83
N ARG A 82 1.90 -17.39 -3.12
CA ARG A 82 2.09 -17.36 -1.67
C ARG A 82 0.84 -18.02 -1.06
N PRO A 83 0.97 -19.19 -0.40
CA PRO A 83 -0.18 -19.89 0.16
C PRO A 83 -0.91 -19.05 1.22
N ASP A 84 -0.20 -18.11 1.85
CA ASP A 84 -0.71 -17.35 2.98
C ASP A 84 -1.50 -16.09 2.56
N LYS A 85 -1.20 -15.51 1.40
CA LYS A 85 -1.84 -14.27 0.91
C LYS A 85 -1.86 -14.21 -0.62
N PRO A 86 -3.04 -14.10 -1.27
CA PRO A 86 -3.10 -13.93 -2.71
C PRO A 86 -2.45 -12.61 -3.13
N VAL A 87 -1.78 -12.63 -4.29
CA VAL A 87 -1.25 -11.42 -4.91
C VAL A 87 -2.35 -10.82 -5.78
N SER A 88 -2.65 -9.53 -5.57
CA SER A 88 -3.64 -8.78 -6.33
C SER A 88 -3.00 -7.59 -7.03
N VAL A 89 -3.47 -7.31 -8.25
CA VAL A 89 -3.12 -6.12 -9.04
C VAL A 89 -4.14 -5.03 -8.73
N VAL A 90 -3.67 -3.90 -8.22
CA VAL A 90 -4.55 -2.82 -7.74
C VAL A 90 -4.08 -1.48 -8.29
N ASP A 91 -5.03 -0.62 -8.65
CA ASP A 91 -4.75 0.76 -9.04
C ASP A 91 -4.05 1.49 -7.88
N VAL A 92 -2.96 2.20 -8.17
CA VAL A 92 -2.15 2.88 -7.15
C VAL A 92 -2.98 3.84 -6.29
N ARG A 93 -4.04 4.45 -6.83
CA ARG A 93 -4.93 5.35 -6.09
C ARG A 93 -5.74 4.59 -5.05
N ILE A 94 -6.23 3.40 -5.39
CA ILE A 94 -6.94 2.53 -4.46
C ILE A 94 -5.99 2.07 -3.36
N ALA A 95 -4.77 1.66 -3.72
CA ALA A 95 -3.76 1.24 -2.76
C ALA A 95 -3.34 2.39 -1.81
N LEU A 96 -3.16 3.60 -2.34
CA LEU A 96 -2.86 4.79 -1.55
C LEU A 96 -4.00 5.16 -0.60
N ARG A 97 -5.26 5.10 -1.06
CA ARG A 97 -6.44 5.35 -0.21
C ARG A 97 -6.52 4.33 0.93
N ALA A 98 -6.32 3.05 0.64
CA ALA A 98 -6.30 2.01 1.65
C ALA A 98 -5.19 2.22 2.69
N ALA A 99 -3.98 2.59 2.24
CA ALA A 99 -2.87 2.91 3.14
C ALA A 99 -3.16 4.12 4.03
N VAL A 100 -3.76 5.18 3.47
CA VAL A 100 -4.22 6.35 4.26
C VAL A 100 -5.23 5.93 5.33
N SER A 101 -6.26 5.17 4.96
CA SER A 101 -7.27 4.70 5.90
C SER A 101 -6.69 3.81 7.02
N GLN A 102 -5.68 3.00 6.72
CA GLN A 102 -4.98 2.20 7.74
C GLN A 102 -4.22 3.10 8.73
N LEU A 103 -3.48 4.10 8.25
CA LEU A 103 -2.75 5.01 9.14
C LEU A 103 -3.70 5.89 9.95
N GLU A 104 -4.81 6.35 9.37
CA GLU A 104 -5.86 7.08 10.09
C GLU A 104 -6.50 6.23 11.19
N GLY A 105 -6.77 4.95 10.91
CA GLY A 105 -7.24 4.00 11.92
C GLY A 105 -6.24 3.82 13.06
N ARG A 106 -4.94 3.75 12.76
CA ARG A 106 -3.87 3.66 13.78
C ARG A 106 -3.74 4.95 14.58
N LEU A 107 -3.87 6.11 13.95
CA LEU A 107 -3.87 7.40 14.63
C LEU A 107 -5.07 7.50 15.58
N PHE A 108 -6.27 7.15 15.11
CA PHE A 108 -7.48 7.11 15.94
C PHE A 108 -7.33 6.15 17.13
N ALA A 109 -6.81 4.93 16.89
CA ALA A 109 -6.50 3.97 17.94
C ALA A 109 -5.56 4.55 19.00
N LEU A 110 -4.50 5.24 18.56
CA LEU A 110 -3.50 5.87 19.42
C LEU A 110 -4.11 7.01 20.26
N GLU A 111 -4.93 7.86 19.64
CA GLU A 111 -5.54 9.02 20.28
C GLU A 111 -6.60 8.61 21.30
N HIS A 112 -7.42 7.60 20.97
CA HIS A 112 -8.55 7.18 21.81
C HIS A 112 -8.28 5.93 22.67
N GLY A 113 -7.11 5.31 22.55
CA GLY A 113 -6.74 4.12 23.32
C GLY A 113 -7.59 2.89 22.99
N VAL A 114 -8.10 2.81 21.76
CA VAL A 114 -9.00 1.74 21.29
C VAL A 114 -8.29 0.84 20.26
N ASN A 115 -8.57 -0.46 20.28
CA ASN A 115 -8.14 -1.36 19.21
C ASN A 115 -9.06 -1.18 18.00
N VAL A 116 -8.59 -0.48 16.97
CA VAL A 116 -9.31 -0.35 15.70
C VAL A 116 -9.14 -1.63 14.88
N ILE A 117 -10.23 -2.37 14.70
CA ILE A 117 -10.32 -3.42 13.69
C ILE A 117 -10.67 -2.73 12.37
N SER A 118 -9.69 -2.61 11.47
CA SER A 118 -9.94 -2.05 10.13
C SER A 118 -10.79 -3.03 9.32
N TRP A 119 -12.08 -2.71 9.14
CA TRP A 119 -12.95 -3.42 8.20
C TRP A 119 -12.62 -2.97 6.78
N GLN A 120 -11.95 -3.82 6.01
CA GLN A 120 -11.85 -3.66 4.56
C GLN A 120 -13.08 -4.27 3.88
N PRO A 121 -13.79 -3.54 2.98
CA PRO A 121 -14.82 -4.15 2.17
C PRO A 121 -14.17 -5.15 1.21
N ARG A 122 -14.42 -6.45 1.45
CA ARG A 122 -14.06 -7.51 0.50
C ARG A 122 -15.00 -7.43 -0.70
N GLY A 123 -14.47 -7.02 -1.85
CA GLY A 123 -15.04 -7.29 -3.17
C GLY A 123 -16.27 -6.46 -3.56
N LEU A 124 -16.07 -5.51 -4.46
CA LEU A 124 -17.01 -5.33 -5.57
C LEU A 124 -16.30 -5.93 -6.78
N HIS A 125 -16.75 -7.14 -7.13
CA HIS A 125 -16.38 -7.87 -8.34
C HIS A 125 -16.77 -7.09 -9.60
#